data_AF-A0AAW5VLV5-F1
#
_entry.id   AF-A0AAW5VLV5-F1
#
_cell.length_a   1.000
_cell.length_b   1.000
_cell.length_c   1.000
_cell.angle_alpha   90.00
_cell.angle_beta   90.00
_cell.angle_gamma   90.00
#
_symmetry.space_group_name_H-M   'P 1'
#
loop_
_entity.id
_entity.type
_entity.pdbx_description
1 polymer ?
#
loop_
_entity_poly.entity_id
_entity_poly.type
_entity_poly.pdbx_seq_one_letter_code
_entity_poly.pdbx_strand_id
1 'polypeptide(L)'
;MRRIEFLKNLSFTALLVAGIRNEIEAVSVPTHTSSLKKPPESISPYPMNVAEEITSSIISKIDKVGMELDFFLDMFAKELQTLYPFENNSKISNYRELYLASARSEVVFQLTILLVKVWQNLCLQYGLDGYDKKQLAIDSIQIQNAIIRFGKKFKVGEVDPFVIEDSNKSFPMRSSITCSVLWFGSQKKESIVSDTLAINVIKIGKEIKDLEGSSEYNQSFVSQLLAFTNQILFDLDSLRARWHQYSVRFYYLDFAQTKFENQQKMLSNADDRNKADISFLIQSLSLESAIRTIKERAFHMQSGVYHNLDRQNQQMVVSTLVQIVDQISNATRGKIDVIKRLRLVNQYGGIITVSTAAMATDSLPVLEEAILLLQKERKLHFP
;
A
#
# COMPACT_ATOMS: atom_id res chain seq x y z
N MET A 1 34.58 16.31 24.32
CA MET A 1 33.78 15.24 23.67
C MET A 1 34.09 15.23 22.20
N ARG A 2 34.63 14.12 21.67
CA ARG A 2 34.93 14.01 20.23
C ARG A 2 33.61 13.82 19.46
N ARG A 3 33.52 14.34 18.23
CA ARG A 3 32.32 14.27 17.35
C ARG A 3 31.77 12.83 17.20
N ILE A 4 32.65 11.83 17.33
CA ILE A 4 32.33 10.39 17.34
C ILE A 4 31.66 9.93 18.64
N GLU A 5 32.05 10.44 19.81
CA GLU A 5 31.33 10.15 21.06
C GLU A 5 29.97 10.87 21.07
N PHE A 6 29.89 12.06 20.49
CA PHE A 6 28.61 12.77 20.31
C PHE A 6 27.69 12.02 19.35
N LEU A 7 28.20 11.52 18.21
CA LEU A 7 27.42 10.73 17.24
C LEU A 7 27.10 9.32 17.73
N LYS A 8 28.00 8.66 18.47
CA LYS A 8 27.71 7.37 19.12
C LYS A 8 26.70 7.54 20.24
N ASN A 9 26.77 8.62 21.02
CA ASN A 9 25.71 8.94 21.97
C ASN A 9 24.44 9.32 21.23
N LEU A 10 24.47 10.05 20.11
CA LEU A 10 23.26 10.35 19.34
C LEU A 10 22.66 9.10 18.67
N SER A 11 23.45 8.13 18.23
CA SER A 11 22.97 6.90 17.59
C SER A 11 22.55 5.84 18.61
N PHE A 12 23.21 5.74 19.76
CA PHE A 12 22.77 4.87 20.87
C PHE A 12 21.59 5.49 21.62
N THR A 13 21.53 6.82 21.77
CA THR A 13 20.33 7.54 22.25
C THR A 13 19.24 7.58 21.19
N ALA A 14 19.50 7.57 19.88
CA ALA A 14 18.46 7.41 18.86
C ALA A 14 17.97 5.97 18.73
N LEU A 15 18.81 4.96 18.93
CA LEU A 15 18.37 3.56 19.05
C LEU A 15 17.63 3.31 20.37
N LEU A 16 18.05 3.92 21.49
CA LEU A 16 17.33 3.85 22.76
C LEU A 16 16.06 4.71 22.73
N VAL A 17 16.03 5.86 22.05
CA VAL A 17 14.79 6.66 21.89
C VAL A 17 13.86 6.03 20.85
N ALA A 18 14.36 5.34 19.82
CA ALA A 18 13.53 4.54 18.91
C ALA A 18 13.05 3.21 19.54
N GLY A 19 13.86 2.62 20.42
CA GLY A 19 13.51 1.41 21.18
C GLY A 19 12.62 1.68 22.40
N ILE A 20 12.78 2.81 23.09
CA ILE A 20 11.99 3.20 24.28
C ILE A 20 10.75 4.02 23.90
N ARG A 21 10.69 4.69 22.72
CA ARG A 21 9.42 5.31 22.27
C ARG A 21 8.37 4.31 21.77
N ASN A 22 8.70 3.04 21.63
CA ASN A 22 7.70 1.98 21.47
C ASN A 22 7.13 1.48 22.81
N GLU A 23 7.55 2.05 23.95
CA GLU A 23 6.95 1.83 25.28
C GLU A 23 6.65 3.15 26.02
N ILE A 24 6.47 4.27 25.32
CA ILE A 24 5.65 5.33 25.91
C ILE A 24 4.23 4.81 25.75
N GLU A 25 3.68 4.34 26.86
CA GLU A 25 2.24 4.15 27.06
C GLU A 25 1.51 5.17 26.19
N ALA A 26 0.92 4.67 25.11
CA ALA A 26 -0.21 5.35 24.53
C ALA A 26 -1.21 5.38 25.67
N VAL A 27 -1.16 6.46 26.47
CA VAL A 27 -2.29 6.92 27.25
C VAL A 27 -3.37 6.97 26.21
N SER A 28 -4.19 5.92 26.25
CA SER A 28 -5.38 5.81 25.46
C SER A 28 -6.09 7.13 25.66
N VAL A 29 -5.99 8.01 24.66
CA VAL A 29 -6.90 9.14 24.55
C VAL A 29 -8.24 8.46 24.71
N PRO A 30 -8.99 8.74 25.78
CA PRO A 30 -10.19 8.01 26.07
C PRO A 30 -11.01 8.12 24.80
N THR A 31 -11.13 6.99 24.12
CA THR A 31 -12.02 6.87 23.00
C THR A 31 -13.33 7.29 23.62
N HIS A 32 -13.84 8.45 23.22
CA HIS A 32 -15.24 8.74 23.42
C HIS A 32 -15.94 7.60 22.69
N THR A 33 -16.20 6.55 23.46
CA THR A 33 -16.89 5.36 23.04
C THR A 33 -18.31 5.84 22.91
N SER A 34 -18.63 6.42 21.75
CA SER A 34 -19.94 6.18 21.19
C SER A 34 -19.98 4.67 20.98
N SER A 35 -20.45 3.95 22.00
CA SER A 35 -20.62 2.51 22.01
C SER A 35 -21.77 2.14 21.07
N LEU A 36 -21.61 2.43 19.78
CA LEU A 36 -22.31 1.71 18.74
C LEU A 36 -21.57 0.38 18.63
N LYS A 37 -22.11 -0.66 19.28
CA LYS A 37 -21.68 -2.04 19.09
C LYS A 37 -21.38 -2.24 17.60
N LYS A 38 -20.12 -2.51 17.24
CA LYS A 38 -19.79 -2.85 15.85
C LYS A 38 -20.71 -4.03 15.49
N PRO A 39 -21.49 -3.92 14.40
CA PRO A 39 -22.36 -5.02 14.01
C PRO A 39 -21.47 -6.26 13.82
N PRO A 40 -21.95 -7.46 14.18
CA PRO A 40 -21.17 -8.71 14.14
C PRO A 40 -20.60 -9.03 12.74
N GLU A 41 -20.99 -8.27 11.72
CA GLU A 41 -20.57 -8.43 10.33
C GLU A 41 -19.88 -7.20 9.72
N SER A 42 -19.31 -6.29 10.51
CA SER A 42 -18.55 -5.15 9.96
C SER A 42 -17.15 -5.58 9.49
N ILE A 43 -16.81 -5.28 8.23
CA ILE A 43 -15.40 -5.30 7.78
C ILE A 43 -14.65 -4.12 8.39
N SER A 44 -13.45 -4.38 8.90
CA SER A 44 -12.56 -3.34 9.43
C SER A 44 -12.07 -2.43 8.30
N PRO A 45 -11.85 -1.13 8.58
CA PRO A 45 -11.16 -0.26 7.64
C PRO A 45 -9.81 -0.84 7.23
N TYR A 46 -9.43 -0.65 5.97
CA TYR A 46 -8.10 -1.03 5.49
C TYR A 46 -7.08 0.03 5.95
N PRO A 47 -6.10 -0.32 6.82
CA PRO A 47 -5.19 0.66 7.42
C PRO A 47 -4.27 1.33 6.39
N MET A 48 -3.80 2.55 6.66
CA MET A 48 -2.87 3.25 5.75
C MET A 48 -1.46 2.64 5.78
N ASN A 49 -1.07 2.16 6.95
CA ASN A 49 0.27 1.67 7.30
C ASN A 49 0.34 0.12 7.29
N VAL A 50 -0.64 -0.56 6.71
CA VAL A 50 -0.71 -2.03 6.75
C VAL A 50 0.53 -2.71 6.16
N ALA A 51 1.08 -2.20 5.05
CA ALA A 51 2.30 -2.74 4.49
C ALA A 51 3.51 -2.54 5.43
N GLU A 52 3.58 -1.41 6.14
CA GLU A 52 4.61 -1.15 7.15
C GLU A 52 4.49 -2.09 8.34
N GLU A 53 3.27 -2.32 8.83
CA GLU A 53 3.00 -3.27 9.92
C GLU A 53 3.40 -4.70 9.54
N ILE A 54 3.02 -5.14 8.33
CA ILE A 54 3.39 -6.47 7.81
C ILE A 54 4.91 -6.57 7.66
N THR A 55 5.55 -5.58 7.05
CA THR A 55 7.01 -5.56 6.86
C THR A 55 7.72 -5.63 8.22
N SER A 56 7.35 -4.78 9.18
CA SER A 56 7.94 -4.78 10.52
C SER A 56 7.71 -6.10 11.26
N SER A 57 6.52 -6.69 11.13
CA SER A 57 6.21 -7.99 11.73
C SER A 57 7.11 -9.08 11.17
N ILE A 58 7.25 -9.19 9.84
CA ILE A 58 8.13 -10.19 9.21
C ILE A 58 9.58 -9.95 9.62
N ILE A 59 10.08 -8.70 9.55
CA ILE A 59 11.45 -8.35 9.94
C ILE A 59 11.74 -8.79 11.37
N SER A 60 10.87 -8.43 12.32
CA SER A 60 11.04 -8.80 13.73
C SER A 60 11.10 -10.31 13.98
N LYS A 61 10.44 -11.10 13.11
CA LYS A 61 10.42 -12.56 13.18
C LYS A 61 11.70 -13.21 12.64
N ILE A 62 12.26 -12.63 11.57
CA ILE A 62 13.36 -13.27 10.83
C ILE A 62 14.74 -12.69 11.14
N ASP A 63 14.81 -11.44 11.59
CA ASP A 63 16.07 -10.72 11.72
C ASP A 63 16.97 -11.31 12.82
N LYS A 64 18.26 -11.41 12.50
CA LYS A 64 19.30 -11.90 13.40
C LYS A 64 20.59 -11.14 13.12
N VAL A 65 21.31 -10.80 14.18
CA VAL A 65 22.61 -10.13 14.08
C VAL A 65 23.57 -10.93 13.19
N GLY A 66 24.20 -10.26 12.23
CA GLY A 66 25.16 -10.87 11.29
C GLY A 66 24.53 -11.58 10.10
N MET A 67 23.20 -11.45 9.89
CA MET A 67 22.53 -12.02 8.73
C MET A 67 22.94 -11.33 7.42
N GLU A 68 23.30 -12.13 6.42
CA GLU A 68 23.58 -11.62 5.06
C GLU A 68 22.29 -11.18 4.36
N LEU A 69 22.38 -10.11 3.55
CA LEU A 69 21.24 -9.51 2.85
C LEU A 69 20.47 -10.52 1.98
N ASP A 70 21.18 -11.34 1.19
CA ASP A 70 20.53 -12.32 0.31
C ASP A 70 19.74 -13.36 1.12
N PHE A 71 20.30 -13.84 2.24
CA PHE A 71 19.61 -14.77 3.13
C PHE A 71 18.40 -14.14 3.81
N PHE A 72 18.52 -12.89 4.27
CA PHE A 72 17.41 -12.12 4.83
C PHE A 72 16.26 -12.00 3.82
N LEU A 73 16.54 -11.60 2.57
CA LEU A 73 15.52 -11.45 1.53
C LEU A 73 14.88 -12.77 1.13
N ASP A 74 15.63 -13.87 1.18
CA ASP A 74 15.10 -15.22 0.96
C ASP A 74 14.13 -15.64 2.07
N MET A 75 14.46 -15.40 3.33
CA MET A 75 13.56 -15.69 4.46
C MET A 75 12.33 -14.78 4.46
N PHE A 76 12.52 -13.48 4.22
CA PHE A 76 11.42 -12.53 4.07
C PHE A 76 10.47 -12.99 2.97
N ALA A 77 11.00 -13.42 1.83
CA ALA A 77 10.19 -13.87 0.72
C ALA A 77 9.33 -15.09 1.07
N LYS A 78 9.88 -16.06 1.81
CA LYS A 78 9.14 -17.24 2.27
C LYS A 78 8.01 -16.89 3.24
N GLU A 79 8.29 -16.01 4.21
CA GLU A 79 7.27 -15.53 5.15
C GLU A 79 6.16 -14.76 4.42
N LEU A 80 6.52 -13.87 3.49
CA LEU A 80 5.54 -13.12 2.72
C LEU A 80 4.67 -14.04 1.84
N GLN A 81 5.26 -15.05 1.20
CA GLN A 81 4.52 -16.06 0.42
C GLN A 81 3.59 -16.91 1.29
N THR A 82 3.95 -17.14 2.55
CA THR A 82 3.11 -17.87 3.50
C THR A 82 1.90 -17.02 3.93
N LEU A 83 2.11 -15.74 4.19
CA LEU A 83 1.04 -14.80 4.57
C LEU A 83 0.11 -14.47 3.41
N TYR A 84 0.66 -14.29 2.21
CA TYR A 84 -0.06 -13.93 1.00
C TYR A 84 0.23 -14.94 -0.12
N PRO A 85 -0.37 -16.15 -0.03
CA PRO A 85 -0.14 -17.21 -1.01
C PRO A 85 -0.72 -16.79 -2.35
N PHE A 86 0.14 -16.68 -3.35
CA PHE A 86 -0.25 -16.37 -4.72
C PHE A 86 0.73 -17.04 -5.68
N GLU A 87 0.21 -17.96 -6.49
CA GLU A 87 1.01 -18.67 -7.48
C GLU A 87 1.22 -17.79 -8.72
N ASN A 88 2.47 -17.59 -9.10
CA ASN A 88 2.79 -16.88 -10.32
C ASN A 88 2.27 -17.70 -11.53
N ASN A 89 1.51 -17.07 -12.42
CA ASN A 89 0.86 -17.66 -13.60
C ASN A 89 -0.41 -18.50 -13.34
N SER A 90 -0.95 -18.53 -12.12
CA SER A 90 -2.29 -19.08 -11.91
C SER A 90 -3.34 -18.15 -12.53
N LYS A 91 -4.42 -18.74 -13.06
CA LYS A 91 -5.53 -17.97 -13.63
C LYS A 91 -6.33 -17.35 -12.49
N ILE A 92 -6.13 -16.05 -12.27
CA ILE A 92 -6.88 -15.29 -11.27
C ILE A 92 -8.38 -15.35 -11.59
N SER A 93 -9.17 -15.85 -10.64
CA SER A 93 -10.58 -16.22 -10.81
C SER A 93 -11.53 -15.55 -9.81
N ASN A 94 -10.99 -14.97 -8.73
CA ASN A 94 -11.77 -14.33 -7.68
C ASN A 94 -11.05 -13.08 -7.10
N TYR A 95 -11.80 -12.28 -6.34
CA TYR A 95 -11.28 -11.05 -5.74
C TYR A 95 -10.26 -11.29 -4.63
N ARG A 96 -10.33 -12.42 -3.92
CA ARG A 96 -9.34 -12.80 -2.91
C ARG A 96 -7.95 -12.93 -3.53
N GLU A 97 -7.82 -13.62 -4.66
CA GLU A 97 -6.55 -13.77 -5.37
C GLU A 97 -5.99 -12.41 -5.84
N LEU A 98 -6.86 -11.52 -6.34
CA LEU A 98 -6.46 -10.15 -6.70
C LEU A 98 -5.97 -9.36 -5.48
N TYR A 99 -6.64 -9.50 -4.34
CA TYR A 99 -6.25 -8.88 -3.07
C TYR A 99 -4.89 -9.41 -2.60
N LEU A 100 -4.70 -10.73 -2.57
CA LEU A 100 -3.44 -11.36 -2.15
C LEU A 100 -2.27 -10.92 -3.04
N ALA A 101 -2.47 -10.88 -4.36
CA ALA A 101 -1.45 -10.40 -5.30
C ALA A 101 -1.08 -8.93 -5.03
N SER A 102 -2.08 -8.07 -4.80
CA SER A 102 -1.88 -6.63 -4.62
C SER A 102 -1.20 -6.30 -3.30
N ALA A 103 -1.67 -6.90 -2.20
CA ALA A 103 -1.08 -6.71 -0.87
C ALA A 103 0.36 -7.21 -0.81
N ARG A 104 0.64 -8.35 -1.45
CA ARG A 104 2.00 -8.88 -1.60
C ARG A 104 2.91 -7.90 -2.34
N SER A 105 2.46 -7.37 -3.47
CA SER A 105 3.23 -6.38 -4.23
C SER A 105 3.46 -5.10 -3.43
N GLU A 106 2.45 -4.60 -2.73
CA GLU A 106 2.59 -3.42 -1.86
C GLU A 106 3.71 -3.60 -0.82
N VAL A 107 3.76 -4.77 -0.15
CA VAL A 107 4.81 -5.10 0.82
C VAL A 107 6.19 -5.23 0.16
N VAL A 108 6.28 -5.76 -1.06
CA VAL A 108 7.54 -5.83 -1.82
C VAL A 108 8.10 -4.44 -2.10
N PHE A 109 7.26 -3.50 -2.54
CA PHE A 109 7.66 -2.11 -2.74
C PHE A 109 8.02 -1.42 -1.42
N GLN A 110 7.28 -1.68 -0.34
CA GLN A 110 7.60 -1.18 1.00
C GLN A 110 8.98 -1.63 1.49
N LEU A 111 9.29 -2.92 1.38
CA LEU A 111 10.61 -3.42 1.76
C LEU A 111 11.71 -2.80 0.89
N THR A 112 11.46 -2.65 -0.41
CA THR A 112 12.43 -2.04 -1.34
C THR A 112 12.72 -0.58 -0.97
N ILE A 113 11.70 0.19 -0.56
CA ILE A 113 11.89 1.55 -0.02
C ILE A 113 12.84 1.53 1.19
N LEU A 114 12.68 0.59 2.11
CA LEU A 114 13.59 0.46 3.27
C LEU A 114 15.02 0.13 2.83
N LEU A 115 15.20 -0.78 1.87
CA LEU A 115 16.53 -1.12 1.33
C LEU A 115 17.21 0.09 0.67
N VAL A 116 16.46 0.91 -0.08
CA VAL A 116 17.01 2.13 -0.69
C VAL A 116 17.32 3.19 0.36
N LYS A 117 16.54 3.31 1.44
CA LYS A 117 16.89 4.17 2.59
C LYS A 117 18.17 3.70 3.29
N VAL A 118 18.37 2.39 3.43
CA VAL A 118 19.64 1.83 3.93
C VAL A 118 20.78 2.17 2.98
N TRP A 119 20.56 2.07 1.66
CA TRP A 119 21.54 2.48 0.66
C TRP A 119 21.92 3.96 0.77
N GLN A 120 20.95 4.86 0.97
CA GLN A 120 21.22 6.28 1.25
C GLN A 120 22.06 6.47 2.51
N ASN A 121 21.76 5.74 3.59
CA ASN A 121 22.53 5.80 4.81
C ASN A 121 23.98 5.34 4.62
N LEU A 122 24.23 4.32 3.79
CA LEU A 122 25.59 3.91 3.42
C LEU A 122 26.32 5.01 2.63
N CYS A 123 25.63 5.74 1.76
CA CYS A 123 26.21 6.89 1.06
C CYS A 123 26.67 7.98 2.04
N LEU A 124 25.91 8.22 3.12
CA LEU A 124 26.26 9.20 4.16
C LEU A 124 27.42 8.76 5.05
N GLN A 125 27.71 7.45 5.11
CA GLN A 125 28.85 6.89 5.84
C GLN A 125 30.16 6.94 5.03
N TYR A 126 30.09 7.37 3.77
CA TYR A 126 31.27 7.56 2.93
C TYR A 126 32.32 8.45 3.59
N GLY A 127 33.57 7.97 3.65
CA GLY A 127 34.69 8.69 4.25
C GLY A 127 34.83 8.53 5.77
N LEU A 128 34.02 7.68 6.41
CA LEU A 128 34.28 7.17 7.76
C LEU A 128 35.36 6.06 7.71
N ASP A 129 36.05 5.83 8.83
CA ASP A 129 37.20 4.90 8.91
C ASP A 129 36.92 3.54 8.28
N GLY A 130 37.58 3.27 7.14
CA GLY A 130 37.51 1.99 6.43
C GLY A 130 36.41 1.87 5.36
N TYR A 131 35.55 2.88 5.16
CA TYR A 131 34.48 2.85 4.16
C TYR A 131 34.79 3.79 2.98
N ASP A 132 35.48 3.23 1.97
CA ASP A 132 35.96 3.95 0.80
C ASP A 132 35.01 3.80 -0.42
N LYS A 133 35.40 4.43 -1.53
CA LYS A 133 34.63 4.37 -2.78
C LYS A 133 34.45 2.94 -3.30
N LYS A 134 35.47 2.09 -3.15
CA LYS A 134 35.41 0.70 -3.64
C LYS A 134 34.35 -0.07 -2.88
N GLN A 135 34.33 0.08 -1.55
CA GLN A 135 33.32 -0.56 -0.71
C GLN A 135 31.92 -0.07 -1.06
N LEU A 136 31.71 1.25 -1.16
CA LEU A 136 30.41 1.81 -1.53
C LEU A 136 29.94 1.33 -2.91
N ALA A 137 30.84 1.21 -3.89
CA ALA A 137 30.50 0.71 -5.23
C ALA A 137 30.12 -0.78 -5.21
N ILE A 138 30.84 -1.60 -4.44
CA ILE A 138 30.52 -3.03 -4.25
C ILE A 138 29.14 -3.19 -3.59
N ASP A 139 28.91 -2.50 -2.48
CA ASP A 139 27.65 -2.56 -1.74
C ASP A 139 26.48 -2.07 -2.61
N SER A 140 26.69 -1.01 -3.39
CA SER A 140 25.69 -0.48 -4.31
C SER A 140 25.27 -1.51 -5.38
N ILE A 141 26.22 -2.25 -5.95
CA ILE A 141 25.95 -3.31 -6.92
C ILE A 141 25.25 -4.49 -6.23
N GLN A 142 25.68 -4.84 -5.02
CA GLN A 142 25.07 -5.92 -4.24
C GLN A 142 23.60 -5.60 -3.93
N ILE A 143 23.32 -4.39 -3.42
CA ILE A 143 21.96 -3.93 -3.09
C ILE A 143 21.08 -3.91 -4.34
N GLN A 144 21.55 -3.34 -5.45
CA GLN A 144 20.81 -3.37 -6.73
C GLN A 144 20.43 -4.80 -7.13
N ASN A 145 21.42 -5.70 -7.16
CA ASN A 145 21.21 -7.07 -7.60
C ASN A 145 20.29 -7.84 -6.65
N ALA A 146 20.40 -7.58 -5.34
CA ALA A 146 19.54 -8.15 -4.31
C ALA A 146 18.08 -7.71 -4.49
N ILE A 147 17.83 -6.40 -4.71
CA ILE A 147 16.48 -5.87 -5.00
C ILE A 147 15.88 -6.54 -6.23
N ILE A 148 16.66 -6.65 -7.31
CA ILE A 148 16.18 -7.25 -8.58
C ILE A 148 15.88 -8.74 -8.40
N ARG A 149 16.77 -9.49 -7.74
CA ARG A 149 16.56 -10.92 -7.46
C ARG A 149 15.35 -11.14 -6.56
N PHE A 150 15.16 -10.29 -5.55
CA PHE A 150 14.01 -10.33 -4.66
C PHE A 150 12.71 -10.07 -5.42
N GLY A 151 12.64 -8.99 -6.20
CA GLY A 151 11.44 -8.62 -6.96
C GLY A 151 10.98 -9.67 -7.97
N LYS A 152 11.93 -10.38 -8.62
CA LYS A 152 11.62 -11.48 -9.56
C LYS A 152 10.75 -12.59 -8.96
N LYS A 153 10.82 -12.81 -7.65
CA LYS A 153 10.00 -13.82 -6.95
C LYS A 153 8.52 -13.43 -6.88
N PHE A 154 8.22 -12.15 -7.01
CA PHE A 154 6.90 -11.55 -6.77
C PHE A 154 6.27 -10.94 -8.02
N LYS A 155 6.68 -11.44 -9.18
CA LYS A 155 6.15 -11.05 -10.47
C LYS A 155 4.62 -11.11 -10.51
N VAL A 156 4.00 -10.07 -11.05
CA VAL A 156 2.57 -10.04 -11.36
C VAL A 156 2.45 -9.96 -12.89
N GLY A 157 2.00 -11.06 -13.50
CA GLY A 157 1.92 -11.20 -14.96
C GLY A 157 3.27 -11.47 -15.61
N GLU A 158 3.52 -10.81 -16.75
CA GLU A 158 4.67 -11.10 -17.60
C GLU A 158 5.89 -10.20 -17.38
N VAL A 159 5.81 -9.21 -16.48
CA VAL A 159 6.90 -8.25 -16.29
C VAL A 159 7.41 -8.22 -14.84
N ASP A 160 8.74 -8.17 -14.70
CA ASP A 160 9.43 -8.10 -13.42
C ASP A 160 9.27 -6.70 -12.77
N PRO A 161 9.11 -6.60 -11.43
CA PRO A 161 8.96 -5.31 -10.75
C PRO A 161 10.19 -4.39 -10.90
N PHE A 162 11.38 -5.00 -10.92
CA PHE A 162 12.66 -4.31 -10.98
C PHE A 162 13.56 -4.90 -12.07
N VAL A 163 14.17 -4.06 -12.87
CA VAL A 163 15.09 -4.48 -13.95
C VAL A 163 16.34 -3.63 -13.98
N ILE A 164 17.42 -4.19 -14.55
CA ILE A 164 18.57 -3.37 -14.98
C ILE A 164 18.23 -2.89 -16.40
N GLU A 165 18.18 -1.58 -16.59
CA GLU A 165 18.05 -1.00 -17.93
C GLU A 165 19.28 -1.37 -18.75
N ASP A 166 19.10 -2.26 -19.72
CA ASP A 166 20.13 -2.65 -20.69
C ASP A 166 19.84 -1.93 -22.00
N SER A 167 20.81 -1.17 -22.51
CA SER A 167 20.66 -0.38 -23.74
C SER A 167 20.29 -1.22 -24.97
N ASN A 168 20.52 -2.54 -24.90
CA ASN A 168 20.29 -3.46 -25.99
C ASN A 168 18.99 -4.28 -25.88
N LYS A 169 18.20 -4.11 -24.81
CA LYS A 169 16.95 -4.87 -24.61
C LYS A 169 15.79 -3.94 -24.28
N SER A 170 14.83 -3.88 -25.19
CA SER A 170 13.53 -3.27 -24.93
C SER A 170 12.75 -4.15 -23.97
N PHE A 171 12.74 -3.79 -22.68
CA PHE A 171 11.83 -4.40 -21.71
C PHE A 171 10.50 -3.65 -21.73
N PRO A 172 9.34 -4.34 -21.74
CA PRO A 172 8.06 -3.68 -21.57
C PRO A 172 8.03 -3.02 -20.19
N MET A 173 8.02 -1.69 -20.15
CA MET A 173 8.02 -0.91 -18.89
C MET A 173 6.68 -0.92 -18.17
N ARG A 174 5.62 -1.35 -18.87
CA ARG A 174 4.26 -1.46 -18.35
C ARG A 174 3.64 -2.77 -18.82
N SER A 175 2.99 -3.47 -17.90
CA SER A 175 2.16 -4.63 -18.20
C SER A 175 0.73 -4.40 -17.68
N SER A 176 -0.24 -4.96 -18.40
CA SER A 176 -1.64 -4.95 -17.99
C SER A 176 -2.16 -6.37 -18.04
N ILE A 177 -2.61 -6.87 -16.89
CA ILE A 177 -3.23 -8.19 -16.78
C ILE A 177 -4.72 -7.97 -16.68
N THR A 178 -5.50 -8.68 -17.50
CA THR A 178 -6.96 -8.67 -17.40
C THR A 178 -7.43 -10.00 -16.86
N CYS A 179 -8.13 -9.98 -15.73
CA CYS A 179 -8.62 -11.15 -15.01
C CYS A 179 -10.15 -11.19 -15.11
N SER A 180 -10.72 -12.37 -15.34
CA SER A 180 -12.17 -12.57 -15.27
C SER A 180 -12.49 -13.12 -13.88
N VAL A 181 -13.20 -12.33 -13.08
CA VAL A 181 -13.54 -12.67 -11.70
C VAL A 181 -15.05 -12.81 -11.53
N LEU A 182 -15.45 -13.72 -10.64
CA LEU A 182 -16.83 -13.87 -10.22
C LEU A 182 -17.33 -12.59 -9.53
N TRP A 183 -18.52 -12.12 -9.92
CA TRP A 183 -19.10 -10.89 -9.41
C TRP A 183 -20.63 -10.99 -9.33
N PHE A 184 -21.18 -11.14 -8.13
CA PHE A 184 -22.63 -11.21 -7.86
C PHE A 184 -23.39 -12.14 -8.84
N GLY A 185 -22.88 -13.35 -9.06
CA GLY A 185 -23.47 -14.34 -9.97
C GLY A 185 -23.15 -14.14 -11.46
N SER A 186 -22.41 -13.08 -11.80
CA SER A 186 -21.91 -12.78 -13.15
C SER A 186 -20.38 -12.89 -13.23
N GLN A 187 -19.82 -12.67 -14.41
CA GLN A 187 -18.37 -12.52 -14.62
C GLN A 187 -18.06 -11.05 -14.89
N LYS A 188 -17.02 -10.53 -14.23
CA LYS A 188 -16.53 -9.16 -14.43
C LYS A 188 -15.05 -9.20 -14.79
N LYS A 189 -14.64 -8.34 -15.72
CA LYS A 189 -13.23 -8.15 -16.05
C LYS A 189 -12.64 -7.07 -15.13
N GLU A 190 -11.56 -7.40 -14.45
CA GLU A 190 -10.72 -6.46 -13.70
C GLU A 190 -9.34 -6.42 -14.35
N SER A 191 -8.69 -5.27 -14.32
CA SER A 191 -7.35 -5.10 -14.88
C SER A 191 -6.38 -4.58 -13.83
N ILE A 192 -5.19 -5.19 -13.75
CA ILE A 192 -4.07 -4.70 -12.94
C ILE A 192 -3.00 -4.20 -13.91
N VAL A 193 -2.64 -2.93 -13.77
CA VAL A 193 -1.52 -2.33 -14.48
C VAL A 193 -0.30 -2.27 -13.55
N SER A 194 0.75 -2.99 -13.92
CA SER A 194 2.04 -3.01 -13.23
C SER A 194 3.08 -2.26 -14.06
N ASP A 195 3.78 -1.33 -13.43
CA ASP A 195 4.91 -0.63 -14.04
C ASP A 195 6.22 -1.19 -13.45
N THR A 196 7.24 -1.27 -14.29
CA THR A 196 8.59 -1.73 -13.91
C THR A 196 9.46 -0.55 -13.59
N LEU A 197 10.26 -0.68 -12.53
CA LEU A 197 11.26 0.31 -12.16
C LEU A 197 12.66 -0.15 -12.61
N ALA A 198 13.33 0.69 -13.39
CA ALA A 198 14.72 0.50 -13.78
C ALA A 198 15.66 0.92 -12.64
N ILE A 199 16.54 0.03 -12.20
CA ILE A 199 17.56 0.30 -11.19
C ILE A 199 18.93 -0.02 -11.80
N ASN A 200 19.68 1.01 -12.19
CA ASN A 200 20.97 0.87 -12.85
C ASN A 200 22.03 1.83 -12.29
N VAL A 201 22.64 1.45 -11.16
CA VAL A 201 23.76 2.19 -10.54
C VAL A 201 25.01 2.18 -11.42
N ILE A 202 25.18 1.16 -12.27
CA ILE A 202 26.33 1.05 -13.17
C ILE A 202 26.34 2.23 -14.16
N LYS A 203 25.16 2.77 -14.52
CA LYS A 203 25.01 3.95 -15.36
C LYS A 203 25.63 5.20 -14.71
N ILE A 204 25.39 5.42 -13.41
CA ILE A 204 26.01 6.53 -12.64
C ILE A 204 27.53 6.44 -12.74
N GLY A 205 28.07 5.24 -12.53
CA GLY A 205 29.51 4.99 -12.62
C GLY A 205 30.10 5.26 -14.01
N LYS A 206 29.31 5.22 -15.09
CA LYS A 206 29.71 5.60 -16.45
C LYS A 206 29.66 7.12 -16.66
N GLU A 207 28.62 7.78 -16.15
CA GLU A 207 28.40 9.23 -16.31
C GLU A 207 29.46 10.08 -15.60
N ILE A 208 30.09 9.55 -14.55
CA ILE A 208 31.19 10.24 -13.86
C ILE A 208 32.59 9.86 -14.34
N LYS A 209 32.75 8.92 -15.28
CA LYS A 209 34.09 8.45 -15.69
C LYS A 209 35.00 9.58 -16.14
N ASP A 210 34.44 10.59 -16.79
CA ASP A 210 35.19 11.73 -17.31
C ASP A 210 35.76 12.64 -16.21
N LEU A 211 35.32 12.47 -14.96
CA LEU A 211 35.83 13.18 -13.78
C LEU A 211 36.91 12.39 -13.02
N GLU A 212 37.27 11.18 -13.47
CA GLU A 212 38.28 10.33 -12.83
C GLU A 212 39.64 11.06 -12.72
N GLY A 213 40.16 11.19 -11.50
CA GLY A 213 41.43 11.88 -11.21
C GLY A 213 41.30 13.33 -10.74
N SER A 214 40.09 13.90 -10.74
CA SER A 214 39.82 15.22 -10.14
C SER A 214 39.62 15.14 -8.62
N SER A 215 39.89 16.23 -7.90
CA SER A 215 39.61 16.35 -6.46
C SER A 215 38.11 16.30 -6.12
N GLU A 216 37.25 16.62 -7.09
CA GLU A 216 35.80 16.66 -6.96
C GLU A 216 35.11 15.33 -7.28
N TYR A 217 35.86 14.36 -7.81
CA TYR A 217 35.34 13.08 -8.29
C TYR A 217 34.56 12.29 -7.22
N ASN A 218 35.12 12.21 -6.01
CA ASN A 218 34.51 11.47 -4.91
C ASN A 218 33.23 12.12 -4.39
N GLN A 219 33.22 13.45 -4.28
CA GLN A 219 32.02 14.21 -3.92
C GLN A 219 30.94 14.09 -5.00
N SER A 220 31.35 14.12 -6.27
CA SER A 220 30.47 13.96 -7.42
C SER A 220 29.81 12.57 -7.46
N PHE A 221 30.55 11.50 -7.16
CA PHE A 221 29.99 10.14 -7.11
C PHE A 221 28.92 9.99 -6.01
N VAL A 222 29.22 10.41 -4.78
CA VAL A 222 28.26 10.33 -3.67
C VAL A 222 27.04 11.20 -3.92
N SER A 223 27.24 12.42 -4.45
CA SER A 223 26.14 13.33 -4.79
C SER A 223 25.22 12.74 -5.85
N GLN A 224 25.78 12.13 -6.91
CA GLN A 224 24.96 11.50 -7.95
C GLN A 224 24.26 10.24 -7.45
N LEU A 225 24.90 9.44 -6.60
CA LEU A 225 24.28 8.26 -5.99
C LEU A 225 23.12 8.65 -5.06
N LEU A 226 23.26 9.73 -4.29
CA LEU A 226 22.18 10.30 -3.48
C LEU A 226 21.03 10.84 -4.37
N ALA A 227 21.34 11.55 -5.46
CA ALA A 227 20.33 12.02 -6.39
C ALA A 227 19.56 10.85 -7.05
N PHE A 228 20.27 9.82 -7.47
CA PHE A 228 19.69 8.60 -8.04
C PHE A 228 18.79 7.86 -7.05
N THR A 229 19.26 7.64 -5.82
CA THR A 229 18.45 6.97 -4.78
C THR A 229 17.22 7.79 -4.39
N ASN A 230 17.32 9.12 -4.36
CA ASN A 230 16.15 10.00 -4.14
C ASN A 230 15.10 9.83 -5.25
N GLN A 231 15.53 9.79 -6.51
CA GLN A 231 14.61 9.56 -7.63
C GLN A 231 13.95 8.18 -7.52
N ILE A 232 14.73 7.13 -7.23
CA ILE A 232 14.19 5.78 -7.00
C ILE A 232 13.15 5.77 -5.88
N LEU A 233 13.42 6.44 -4.75
CA LEU A 233 12.46 6.49 -3.65
C LEU A 233 11.14 7.14 -4.07
N PHE A 234 11.21 8.25 -4.82
CA PHE A 234 10.03 8.91 -5.35
C PHE A 234 9.20 7.98 -6.27
N ASP A 235 9.86 7.25 -7.16
CA ASP A 235 9.21 6.31 -8.07
C ASP A 235 8.64 5.10 -7.30
N LEU A 236 9.37 4.56 -6.33
CA LEU A 236 8.91 3.47 -5.46
C LEU A 236 7.68 3.87 -4.64
N ASP A 237 7.65 5.07 -4.06
CA ASP A 237 6.49 5.56 -3.31
C ASP A 237 5.26 5.69 -4.21
N SER A 238 5.45 6.17 -5.44
CA SER A 238 4.38 6.27 -6.44
C SER A 238 3.83 4.88 -6.84
N LEU A 239 4.71 3.90 -7.03
CA LEU A 239 4.33 2.53 -7.36
C LEU A 239 3.67 1.82 -6.17
N ARG A 240 4.20 2.01 -4.95
CA ARG A 240 3.59 1.51 -3.71
C ARG A 240 2.18 2.06 -3.53
N ALA A 241 1.97 3.36 -3.75
CA ALA A 241 0.66 3.99 -3.64
C ALA A 241 -0.36 3.36 -4.62
N ARG A 242 0.06 3.02 -5.84
CA ARG A 242 -0.80 2.31 -6.79
C ARG A 242 -1.15 0.90 -6.30
N TRP A 243 -0.17 0.15 -5.78
CA TRP A 243 -0.44 -1.17 -5.20
C TRP A 243 -1.36 -1.08 -3.99
N HIS A 244 -1.18 -0.09 -3.12
CA HIS A 244 -2.09 0.20 -2.01
C HIS A 244 -3.53 0.44 -2.49
N GLN A 245 -3.70 1.21 -3.56
CA GLN A 245 -5.02 1.44 -4.17
C GLN A 245 -5.67 0.12 -4.64
N TYR A 246 -4.90 -0.78 -5.26
CA TYR A 246 -5.40 -2.11 -5.65
C TYR A 246 -5.72 -2.99 -4.44
N SER A 247 -4.85 -3.00 -3.42
CA SER A 247 -5.07 -3.74 -2.17
C SER A 247 -6.38 -3.31 -1.52
N VAL A 248 -6.59 -2.00 -1.34
CA VAL A 248 -7.85 -1.44 -0.82
C VAL A 248 -9.03 -1.85 -1.71
N ARG A 249 -8.90 -1.72 -3.03
CA ARG A 249 -9.98 -2.05 -3.97
C ARG A 249 -10.44 -3.48 -3.80
N PHE A 250 -9.51 -4.42 -3.90
CA PHE A 250 -9.84 -5.83 -3.91
C PHE A 250 -10.19 -6.35 -2.51
N TYR A 251 -9.68 -5.74 -1.44
CA TYR A 251 -10.12 -6.02 -0.07
C TYR A 251 -11.63 -5.81 0.11
N TYR A 252 -12.15 -4.67 -0.36
CA TYR A 252 -13.59 -4.36 -0.25
C TYR A 252 -14.46 -5.20 -1.20
N LEU A 253 -13.99 -5.42 -2.43
CA LEU A 253 -14.73 -6.23 -3.41
C LEU A 253 -14.76 -7.71 -3.00
N ASP A 254 -13.67 -8.25 -2.44
CA ASP A 254 -13.61 -9.61 -1.90
C ASP A 254 -14.59 -9.81 -0.75
N PHE A 255 -14.66 -8.85 0.17
CA PHE A 255 -15.64 -8.90 1.26
C PHE A 255 -17.08 -8.93 0.74
N ALA A 256 -17.42 -8.03 -0.18
CA ALA A 256 -18.76 -7.95 -0.74
C ALA A 256 -19.16 -9.24 -1.48
N GLN A 257 -18.24 -9.78 -2.29
CA GLN A 257 -18.44 -11.02 -3.05
C GLN A 257 -18.54 -12.24 -2.10
N THR A 258 -17.65 -12.36 -1.12
CA THR A 258 -17.66 -13.45 -0.14
C THR A 258 -18.96 -13.45 0.68
N LYS A 259 -19.43 -12.27 1.09
CA LYS A 259 -20.72 -12.12 1.78
C LYS A 259 -21.88 -12.59 0.91
N PHE A 260 -21.89 -12.18 -0.35
CA PHE A 260 -22.87 -12.65 -1.32
C PHE A 260 -22.86 -14.17 -1.48
N GLU A 261 -21.70 -14.78 -1.71
CA GLU A 261 -21.58 -16.23 -1.91
C GLU A 261 -22.00 -17.06 -0.70
N ASN A 262 -21.59 -16.63 0.50
CA ASN A 262 -21.96 -17.32 1.75
C ASN A 262 -23.47 -17.29 1.97
N GLN A 263 -24.13 -16.19 1.61
CA GLN A 263 -25.56 -16.05 1.77
C GLN A 263 -26.33 -16.75 0.65
N GLN A 264 -25.82 -16.77 -0.59
CA GLN A 264 -26.40 -17.56 -1.68
C GLN A 264 -26.43 -19.06 -1.34
N LYS A 265 -25.39 -19.58 -0.67
CA LYS A 265 -25.34 -20.96 -0.16
C LYS A 265 -26.39 -21.27 0.90
N MET A 266 -26.78 -20.27 1.71
CA MET A 266 -27.84 -20.40 2.72
C MET A 266 -29.27 -20.26 2.15
N LEU A 267 -29.41 -19.66 0.97
CA LEU A 267 -30.69 -19.28 0.37
C LEU A 267 -31.14 -20.17 -0.80
N SER A 268 -30.45 -21.27 -1.07
CA SER A 268 -30.82 -22.22 -2.13
C SER A 268 -32.27 -22.72 -2.00
N ASN A 269 -32.89 -22.58 -0.81
CA ASN A 269 -34.28 -22.97 -0.51
C ASN A 269 -35.16 -21.83 0.07
N ALA A 270 -34.80 -20.55 -0.06
CA ALA A 270 -35.52 -19.43 0.60
C ALA A 270 -36.40 -18.58 -0.35
N ASP A 271 -37.49 -18.04 0.19
CA ASP A 271 -38.44 -17.14 -0.50
C ASP A 271 -37.80 -15.85 -1.05
N ASP A 272 -38.39 -15.28 -2.10
CA ASP A 272 -37.85 -14.10 -2.80
C ASP A 272 -37.73 -12.84 -1.93
N ARG A 273 -38.56 -12.69 -0.88
CA ARG A 273 -38.42 -11.59 0.09
C ARG A 273 -37.11 -11.67 0.87
N ASN A 274 -36.71 -12.88 1.30
CA ASN A 274 -35.46 -13.09 2.02
C ASN A 274 -34.24 -12.76 1.14
N LYS A 275 -34.31 -13.00 -0.17
CA LYS A 275 -33.24 -12.63 -1.12
C LYS A 275 -33.07 -11.10 -1.24
N ALA A 276 -34.18 -10.36 -1.29
CA ALA A 276 -34.15 -8.90 -1.42
C ALA A 276 -33.55 -8.21 -0.19
N ASP A 277 -33.93 -8.66 1.01
CA ASP A 277 -33.38 -8.13 2.27
C ASP A 277 -31.88 -8.42 2.38
N ILE A 278 -31.44 -9.62 2.00
CA ILE A 278 -30.04 -10.01 2.09
C ILE A 278 -29.14 -9.20 1.14
N SER A 279 -29.59 -8.95 -0.10
CA SER A 279 -28.90 -8.04 -1.02
C SER A 279 -28.70 -6.65 -0.40
N PHE A 280 -29.70 -6.17 0.37
CA PHE A 280 -29.59 -4.91 1.10
C PHE A 280 -28.63 -4.97 2.28
N LEU A 281 -28.56 -6.08 3.00
CA LEU A 281 -27.59 -6.25 4.08
C LEU A 281 -26.16 -6.16 3.54
N ILE A 282 -25.84 -6.89 2.46
CA ILE A 282 -24.53 -6.86 1.80
C ILE A 282 -24.20 -5.44 1.35
N GLN A 283 -25.15 -4.78 0.69
CA GLN A 283 -25.01 -3.39 0.25
C GLN A 283 -24.70 -2.49 1.46
N SER A 284 -25.56 -2.47 2.47
CA SER A 284 -25.44 -1.56 3.62
C SER A 284 -24.11 -1.73 4.37
N LEU A 285 -23.69 -2.97 4.64
CA LEU A 285 -22.44 -3.26 5.36
C LEU A 285 -21.20 -2.87 4.55
N SER A 286 -21.18 -3.20 3.26
CA SER A 286 -20.04 -2.91 2.39
C SER A 286 -19.89 -1.40 2.19
N LEU A 287 -21.01 -0.69 1.98
CA LEU A 287 -21.04 0.76 1.81
C LEU A 287 -20.63 1.47 3.09
N GLU A 288 -21.17 1.06 4.24
CA GLU A 288 -20.84 1.67 5.53
C GLU A 288 -19.34 1.56 5.80
N SER A 289 -18.72 0.42 5.52
CA SER A 289 -17.28 0.26 5.78
C SER A 289 -16.39 1.02 4.79
N ALA A 290 -16.74 1.06 3.51
CA ALA A 290 -16.04 1.89 2.54
C ALA A 290 -16.06 3.38 2.97
N ILE A 291 -17.22 3.89 3.40
CA ILE A 291 -17.37 5.27 3.88
C ILE A 291 -16.64 5.51 5.20
N ARG A 292 -16.63 4.53 6.12
CA ARG A 292 -15.81 4.61 7.34
C ARG A 292 -14.32 4.73 7.03
N THR A 293 -13.83 4.03 6.02
CA THR A 293 -12.44 4.20 5.57
C THR A 293 -12.20 5.58 4.99
N ILE A 294 -13.11 6.11 4.15
CA ILE A 294 -12.99 7.49 3.67
C ILE A 294 -12.95 8.47 4.85
N LYS A 295 -13.78 8.26 5.88
CA LYS A 295 -13.79 9.06 7.11
C LYS A 295 -12.47 9.01 7.87
N GLU A 296 -11.90 7.82 8.06
CA GLU A 296 -10.60 7.64 8.72
C GLU A 296 -9.49 8.38 7.97
N ARG A 297 -9.49 8.29 6.64
CA ARG A 297 -8.53 8.96 5.76
C ARG A 297 -8.68 10.48 5.85
N ALA A 298 -9.92 10.99 5.90
CA ALA A 298 -10.20 12.41 6.14
C ALA A 298 -9.69 12.86 7.52
N PHE A 299 -9.89 12.06 8.57
CA PHE A 299 -9.38 12.36 9.91
C PHE A 299 -7.85 12.46 9.94
N HIS A 300 -7.15 11.54 9.29
CA HIS A 300 -5.69 11.63 9.15
C HIS A 300 -5.24 12.89 8.40
N MET A 301 -5.93 13.25 7.32
CA MET A 301 -5.63 14.48 6.55
C MET A 301 -6.00 15.77 7.30
N GLN A 302 -6.91 15.72 8.28
CA GLN A 302 -7.20 16.84 9.15
C GLN A 302 -6.04 17.13 10.13
N SER A 303 -5.31 16.09 10.56
CA SER A 303 -4.23 16.21 11.56
C SER A 303 -3.00 17.03 11.08
N GLY A 304 -2.88 17.30 9.78
CA GLY A 304 -1.90 18.25 9.23
C GLY A 304 -0.50 17.70 8.94
N VAL A 305 -0.18 16.45 9.29
CA VAL A 305 1.16 15.86 9.08
C VAL A 305 1.17 14.92 7.87
N TYR A 306 1.44 15.45 6.68
CA TYR A 306 1.49 14.64 5.45
C TYR A 306 2.29 15.30 4.33
N HIS A 307 2.97 14.48 3.52
CA HIS A 307 3.70 14.91 2.32
C HIS A 307 2.77 15.03 1.11
N ASN A 308 3.24 15.64 0.02
CA ASN A 308 2.46 15.80 -1.21
C ASN A 308 2.03 14.46 -1.85
N LEU A 309 2.89 13.45 -1.79
CA LEU A 309 2.58 12.09 -2.26
C LEU A 309 1.47 11.43 -1.44
N ASP A 310 1.45 11.70 -0.13
CA ASP A 310 0.37 11.22 0.74
C ASP A 310 -0.96 11.82 0.29
N ARG A 311 -1.04 13.14 0.03
CA ARG A 311 -2.28 13.80 -0.43
C ARG A 311 -2.86 13.15 -1.69
N GLN A 312 -2.01 12.87 -2.68
CA GLN A 312 -2.43 12.24 -3.94
C GLN A 312 -2.88 10.80 -3.70
N ASN A 313 -2.12 10.02 -2.93
CA ASN A 313 -2.47 8.65 -2.58
C ASN A 313 -3.82 8.57 -1.87
N GLN A 314 -4.06 9.45 -0.89
CA GLN A 314 -5.32 9.51 -0.16
C GLN A 314 -6.50 9.82 -1.09
N GLN A 315 -6.35 10.79 -2.00
CA GLN A 315 -7.41 11.11 -2.95
C GLN A 315 -7.66 9.97 -3.94
N MET A 316 -6.62 9.24 -4.36
CA MET A 316 -6.75 8.05 -5.22
C MET A 316 -7.53 6.95 -4.50
N VAL A 317 -7.22 6.68 -3.23
CA VAL A 317 -7.93 5.70 -2.40
C VAL A 317 -9.39 6.10 -2.20
N VAL A 318 -9.67 7.37 -1.88
CA VAL A 318 -11.05 7.85 -1.72
C VAL A 318 -11.83 7.75 -3.02
N SER A 319 -11.25 8.14 -4.16
CA SER A 319 -11.88 7.97 -5.47
C SER A 319 -12.21 6.50 -5.74
N THR A 320 -11.29 5.58 -5.44
CA THR A 320 -11.51 4.13 -5.57
C THR A 320 -12.65 3.64 -4.68
N LEU A 321 -12.71 4.08 -3.43
CA LEU A 321 -13.76 3.67 -2.49
C LEU A 321 -15.15 4.18 -2.93
N VAL A 322 -15.23 5.41 -3.45
CA VAL A 322 -16.50 5.94 -4.01
C VAL A 322 -16.93 5.14 -5.23
N GLN A 323 -16.01 4.76 -6.12
CA GLN A 323 -16.32 3.87 -7.25
C GLN A 323 -16.77 2.48 -6.80
N ILE A 324 -16.20 1.95 -5.71
CA ILE A 324 -16.60 0.66 -5.13
C ILE A 324 -18.01 0.74 -4.56
N VAL A 325 -18.35 1.82 -3.85
CA VAL A 325 -19.72 2.09 -3.37
C VAL A 325 -20.71 2.04 -4.52
N ASP A 326 -20.40 2.70 -5.63
CA ASP A 326 -21.25 2.69 -6.83
C ASP A 326 -21.36 1.29 -7.45
N GLN A 327 -20.23 0.60 -7.63
CA GLN A 327 -20.18 -0.76 -8.22
C GLN A 327 -20.99 -1.78 -7.40
N ILE A 328 -20.85 -1.76 -6.08
CA ILE A 328 -21.60 -2.65 -5.18
C ILE A 328 -23.09 -2.29 -5.21
N SER A 329 -23.43 -1.00 -5.21
CA SER A 329 -24.82 -0.56 -5.29
C SER A 329 -25.51 -1.03 -6.57
N ASN A 330 -24.82 -0.89 -7.71
CA ASN A 330 -25.33 -1.30 -9.01
C ASN A 330 -25.50 -2.82 -9.09
N ALA A 331 -24.55 -3.58 -8.55
CA ALA A 331 -24.58 -5.05 -8.58
C ALA A 331 -25.65 -5.68 -7.66
N THR A 332 -26.02 -5.00 -6.56
CA THR A 332 -26.94 -5.54 -5.55
C THR A 332 -28.40 -5.21 -5.84
N ARG A 333 -28.73 -3.93 -6.08
CA ARG A 333 -30.13 -3.45 -6.20
C ARG A 333 -30.36 -2.51 -7.40
N GLY A 334 -29.37 -2.30 -8.27
CA GLY A 334 -29.52 -1.42 -9.45
C GLY A 334 -29.87 0.03 -9.11
N LYS A 335 -29.51 0.53 -7.91
CA LYS A 335 -29.79 1.92 -7.52
C LYS A 335 -28.77 2.87 -8.17
N ILE A 336 -29.21 3.56 -9.22
CA ILE A 336 -28.39 4.39 -10.14
C ILE A 336 -27.78 5.65 -9.48
N ASP A 337 -28.13 6.03 -8.24
CA ASP A 337 -27.66 7.30 -7.65
C ASP A 337 -27.26 7.22 -6.17
N VAL A 338 -26.81 6.06 -5.67
CA VAL A 338 -26.44 5.92 -4.24
C VAL A 338 -25.31 6.86 -3.84
N ILE A 339 -24.33 7.09 -4.71
CA ILE A 339 -23.23 8.03 -4.44
C ILE A 339 -23.70 9.49 -4.33
N LYS A 340 -24.72 9.90 -5.08
CA LYS A 340 -25.32 11.24 -4.97
C LYS A 340 -26.20 11.35 -3.73
N ARG A 341 -27.00 10.32 -3.45
CA ARG A 341 -27.84 10.23 -2.25
C ARG A 341 -27.03 10.32 -0.96
N LEU A 342 -25.86 9.67 -0.95
CA LEU A 342 -24.91 9.72 0.17
C LEU A 342 -23.96 10.94 0.11
N ARG A 343 -24.17 11.85 -0.85
CA ARG A 343 -23.38 13.08 -1.05
C ARG A 343 -21.88 12.84 -1.20
N LEU A 344 -21.49 11.66 -1.67
CA LEU A 344 -20.10 11.31 -1.98
C LEU A 344 -19.64 11.93 -3.31
N VAL A 345 -20.60 12.43 -4.10
CA VAL A 345 -20.41 13.17 -5.34
C VAL A 345 -21.26 14.43 -5.28
N ASN A 346 -20.70 15.55 -5.71
CA ASN A 346 -21.40 16.84 -5.78
C ASN A 346 -22.36 16.90 -6.98
N GLN A 347 -23.13 17.99 -7.10
CA GLN A 347 -24.12 18.18 -8.18
C GLN A 347 -23.50 18.18 -9.59
N TYR A 348 -22.20 18.47 -9.70
CA TYR A 348 -21.46 18.53 -10.96
C TYR A 348 -20.71 17.22 -11.30
N GLY A 349 -20.86 16.17 -10.49
CA GLY A 349 -20.17 14.90 -10.68
C GLY A 349 -18.78 14.81 -10.06
N GLY A 350 -18.32 15.83 -9.32
CA GLY A 350 -17.06 15.83 -8.61
C GLY A 350 -17.12 14.98 -7.33
N ILE A 351 -16.17 14.06 -7.16
CA ILE A 351 -16.07 13.19 -5.98
C ILE A 351 -15.66 14.02 -4.74
N ILE A 352 -16.11 13.60 -3.56
CA ILE A 352 -15.64 14.13 -2.27
C ILE A 352 -14.11 14.09 -2.19
N THR A 353 -13.53 15.15 -1.61
CA THR A 353 -12.10 15.39 -1.64
C THR A 353 -11.53 15.47 -0.24
N VAL A 354 -10.45 14.72 0.00
CA VAL A 354 -9.77 14.68 1.30
C VAL A 354 -8.30 15.02 1.18
N SER A 355 -7.88 15.63 0.06
CA SER A 355 -6.47 15.87 -0.27
C SER A 355 -5.81 16.99 0.56
N THR A 356 -6.58 17.75 1.34
CA THR A 356 -6.07 18.82 2.22
C THR A 356 -6.86 18.85 3.53
N ALA A 357 -6.29 19.44 4.58
CA ALA A 357 -6.94 19.56 5.89
C ALA A 357 -8.27 20.30 5.81
N ALA A 358 -8.35 21.36 5.00
CA ALA A 358 -9.59 22.11 4.78
C ALA A 358 -10.67 21.23 4.14
N MET A 359 -10.34 20.58 3.01
CA MET A 359 -11.30 19.70 2.31
C MET A 359 -11.69 18.49 3.16
N ALA A 360 -10.76 17.94 3.94
CA ALA A 360 -11.04 16.87 4.88
C ALA A 360 -12.01 17.33 6.00
N THR A 361 -11.80 18.52 6.55
CA THR A 361 -12.68 19.13 7.55
C THR A 361 -14.09 19.32 7.00
N ASP A 362 -14.21 19.81 5.76
CA ASP A 362 -15.50 20.00 5.09
C ASP A 362 -16.19 18.66 4.74
N SER A 363 -15.40 17.62 4.47
CA SER A 363 -15.88 16.29 4.08
C SER A 363 -16.37 15.46 5.26
N LEU A 364 -15.79 15.63 6.46
CA LEU A 364 -16.11 14.81 7.64
C LEU A 364 -17.60 14.81 8.01
N PRO A 365 -18.30 15.96 8.11
CA PRO A 365 -19.73 15.99 8.42
C PRO A 365 -20.58 15.23 7.39
N VAL A 366 -20.21 15.32 6.10
CA VAL A 366 -20.92 14.63 5.01
C VAL A 366 -20.78 13.11 5.15
N LEU A 367 -19.58 12.64 5.49
CA LEU A 367 -19.30 11.21 5.70
C LEU A 367 -20.02 10.66 6.93
N GLU A 368 -20.11 11.44 8.00
CA GLU A 368 -20.88 11.07 9.19
C GLU A 368 -22.38 10.96 8.91
N GLU A 369 -22.94 11.93 8.18
CA GLU A 369 -24.33 11.90 7.74
C GLU A 369 -24.61 10.65 6.88
N ALA A 370 -23.73 10.34 5.92
CA ALA A 370 -23.85 9.17 5.06
C ALA A 370 -23.85 7.84 5.85
N ILE A 371 -22.97 7.72 6.86
CA ILE A 371 -22.93 6.55 7.76
C ILE A 371 -24.25 6.45 8.55
N LEU A 372 -24.73 7.57 9.11
CA LEU A 372 -25.97 7.60 9.88
C LEU A 372 -27.18 7.22 9.03
N LEU A 373 -27.24 7.68 7.78
CA LEU A 373 -28.29 7.30 6.83
C LEU A 373 -28.27 5.79 6.58
N LEU A 374 -27.11 5.20 6.26
CA LEU A 374 -27.00 3.76 6.03
C LEU A 374 -27.37 2.93 7.27
N GLN A 375 -26.99 3.39 8.48
CA GLN A 375 -27.36 2.74 9.73
C GLN A 375 -28.86 2.79 10.00
N LYS A 376 -29.51 3.94 9.72
CA LYS A 376 -30.97 4.08 9.82
C LYS A 376 -31.67 3.15 8.83
N GLU A 377 -31.25 3.12 7.57
CA GLU A 377 -31.82 2.22 6.56
C GLU A 377 -31.63 0.75 6.97
N ARG A 378 -30.43 0.37 7.47
CA ARG A 378 -30.20 -1.00 7.96
C ARG A 378 -31.15 -1.39 9.08
N LYS A 379 -31.32 -0.56 10.10
CA LYS A 379 -32.23 -0.83 11.24
C LYS A 379 -33.70 -0.97 10.82
N LEU A 380 -34.12 -0.32 9.73
CA LEU A 380 -35.48 -0.47 9.19
C LEU A 380 -35.71 -1.85 8.57
N HIS A 381 -34.69 -2.42 7.92
CA HIS A 381 -34.77 -3.73 7.27
C HIS A 381 -34.32 -4.89 8.18
N PHE A 382 -33.49 -4.61 9.19
CA PHE A 382 -32.88 -5.56 10.12
C PHE A 382 -32.81 -4.94 11.53
N PRO A 383 -33.92 -4.96 12.29
CA PRO A 383 -34.03 -4.33 13.60
C PRO A 383 -33.15 -4.97 14.68
#